data_AF-A0A2S1YKJ5-F1
#
_entry.id   AF-A0A2S1YKJ5-F1
#
_cell.length_a   1.000
_cell.length_b   1.000
_cell.length_c   1.000
_cell.angle_alpha   90.00
_cell.angle_beta   90.00
_cell.angle_gamma   90.00
#
_symmetry.space_group_name_H-M   'P 1'
#
loop_
_entity.id
_entity.type
_entity.pdbx_description
1 polymer ?
#
loop_
_entity_poly.entity_id
_entity_poly.type
_entity_poly.pdbx_seq_one_letter_code
_entity_poly.pdbx_strand_id
1 'polypeptide(L)'
;MTGKLNVQRLKETLDYLQSKQRELNRQGENDTRSIESMIKYLKKDMLDQYNLADHHLSIKQEIKDTETFIQNVKSIIDINS
;
A
#
# COMPACT_ATOMS: atom_id res chain seq x y z
N MET A 1 12.57 -14.76 -14.01
CA MET A 1 11.25 -14.52 -14.63
C MET A 1 10.70 -13.25 -14.02
N THR A 2 10.78 -12.13 -14.71
CA THR A 2 10.13 -10.88 -14.29
C THR A 2 8.63 -11.06 -14.53
N GLY A 3 7.94 -11.57 -13.51
CA GLY A 3 6.49 -11.77 -13.55
C GLY A 3 5.80 -10.43 -13.79
N LYS A 4 4.99 -10.36 -14.85
CA LYS A 4 4.18 -9.18 -15.17
C LYS A 4 3.39 -8.77 -13.91
N LEU A 5 3.53 -7.51 -13.50
CA LEU A 5 2.81 -6.96 -12.36
C LEU A 5 1.32 -7.30 -12.46
N ASN A 6 0.77 -7.98 -11.44
CA ASN A 6 -0.65 -8.27 -11.41
C ASN A 6 -1.42 -7.03 -10.93
N VAL A 7 -1.66 -6.11 -11.86
CA VAL A 7 -2.30 -4.82 -11.60
C VAL A 7 -3.69 -4.97 -10.97
N GLN A 8 -4.44 -6.00 -11.35
CA GLN A 8 -5.77 -6.25 -10.78
C GLN A 8 -5.71 -6.56 -9.28
N ARG A 9 -4.83 -7.50 -8.89
CA ARG A 9 -4.64 -7.83 -7.47
C ARG A 9 -4.03 -6.67 -6.68
N LEU A 10 -3.14 -5.89 -7.32
CA LEU A 10 -2.57 -4.69 -6.70
C LEU A 10 -3.67 -3.64 -6.42
N LYS A 11 -4.62 -3.43 -7.34
CA LYS A 11 -5.80 -2.56 -7.14
C LYS A 11 -6.64 -3.02 -5.95
N GLU A 12 -6.97 -4.31 -5.89
CA GLU A 12 -7.75 -4.88 -4.77
C GLU A 12 -7.05 -4.71 -3.41
N THR A 13 -5.73 -4.93 -3.37
CA THR A 13 -4.93 -4.75 -2.16
C THR A 13 -4.86 -3.27 -1.75
N LEU A 14 -4.71 -2.37 -2.73
CA LEU A 14 -4.71 -0.93 -2.51
C LEU A 14 -6.06 -0.43 -1.96
N ASP A 15 -7.18 -0.92 -2.50
CA ASP A 15 -8.51 -0.55 -2.03
C ASP A 15 -8.72 -0.95 -0.56
N TYR A 16 -8.21 -2.13 -0.18
CA TYR A 16 -8.27 -2.59 1.21
C TYR A 16 -7.39 -1.74 2.14
N LEU A 17 -6.15 -1.40 1.71
CA LEU A 17 -5.28 -0.49 2.45
C LEU A 17 -5.94 0.88 2.68
N GLN A 18 -6.55 1.45 1.63
CA GLN A 18 -7.27 2.72 1.75
C GLN A 18 -8.47 2.61 2.70
N SER A 19 -9.19 1.48 2.68
CA SER A 19 -10.28 1.26 3.63
C SER A 19 -9.79 1.27 5.07
N LYS A 20 -8.65 0.64 5.35
CA LYS A 20 -8.04 0.63 6.70
C LYS A 20 -7.52 2.00 7.10
N GLN A 21 -6.93 2.76 6.18
CA GLN A 21 -6.51 4.14 6.45
C GLN A 21 -7.71 5.04 6.77
N ARG A 22 -8.83 4.90 6.04
CA ARG A 22 -10.08 5.63 6.36
C ARG A 22 -10.65 5.24 7.71
N GLU A 23 -10.58 3.96 8.06
CA GLU A 23 -10.99 3.45 9.38
C GLU A 23 -10.14 4.07 10.49
N LEU A 24 -8.81 4.08 10.32
CA LEU A 24 -7.87 4.70 11.26
C LEU A 24 -8.17 6.20 11.45
N ASN A 25 -8.36 6.94 10.35
CA ASN A 25 -8.64 8.38 10.40
C ASN A 25 -9.98 8.73 11.08
N ARG A 26 -10.91 7.78 11.20
CA ARG A 26 -12.21 7.96 11.88
C ARG A 26 -12.17 7.58 13.35
N GLN A 27 -11.16 6.83 13.79
CA GLN A 27 -10.97 6.50 15.19
C GLN A 27 -10.31 7.69 15.88
N GLY A 28 -11.04 8.35 16.80
CA GLY A 28 -10.51 9.41 17.66
C GLY A 28 -9.52 8.84 18.70
N GLU A 29 -9.91 8.79 19.97
CA GLU A 29 -9.06 8.28 21.07
C GLU A 29 -9.15 6.76 21.30
N ASN A 30 -9.70 6.00 20.34
CA ASN A 30 -9.85 4.55 20.47
C ASN A 30 -8.51 3.81 20.26
N ASP A 31 -8.42 2.56 20.72
CA ASP A 31 -7.25 1.72 20.50
C ASP A 31 -7.13 1.32 19.02
N THR A 32 -6.22 1.99 18.31
CA THR A 32 -5.97 1.82 16.87
C THR A 32 -4.88 0.81 16.53
N ARG A 33 -4.23 0.19 17.53
CA ARG A 33 -3.02 -0.63 17.35
C ARG A 33 -3.21 -1.78 16.35
N SER A 34 -4.40 -2.36 16.30
CA SER A 34 -4.75 -3.44 15.36
C SER A 34 -4.83 -2.94 13.92
N ILE A 35 -5.42 -1.77 13.70
CA ILE A 35 -5.55 -1.14 12.38
C ILE A 35 -4.18 -0.68 11.88
N GLU A 36 -3.38 -0.05 12.75
CA GLU A 36 -2.02 0.36 12.43
C GLU A 36 -1.14 -0.84 12.06
N SER A 37 -1.26 -1.94 12.81
CA SER A 37 -0.54 -3.19 12.51
C SER A 37 -0.97 -3.77 11.17
N MET A 38 -2.27 -3.72 10.85
CA MET A 38 -2.80 -4.16 9.55
C MET A 38 -2.26 -3.30 8.41
N ILE A 39 -2.29 -1.98 8.55
CA ILE A 39 -1.74 -1.04 7.55
C ILE A 39 -0.24 -1.31 7.32
N LYS A 40 0.53 -1.52 8.40
CA LYS A 40 1.96 -1.86 8.30
C LYS A 40 2.18 -3.18 7.56
N TYR A 41 1.39 -4.20 7.88
CA TYR A 41 1.45 -5.50 7.21
C TYR A 41 1.14 -5.36 5.72
N LEU A 42 0.05 -4.69 5.35
CA LEU A 42 -0.38 -4.50 3.96
C LEU A 42 0.69 -3.78 3.14
N LYS A 43 1.28 -2.69 3.66
CA LYS A 43 2.35 -1.98 2.95
C LYS A 43 3.56 -2.88 2.67
N LYS A 44 3.93 -3.73 3.64
CA LYS A 44 5.04 -4.67 3.48
C LYS A 44 4.71 -5.76 2.46
N ASP A 45 3.54 -6.38 2.59
CA ASP A 45 3.08 -7.41 1.65
C ASP A 45 3.01 -6.87 0.22
N MET A 46 2.55 -5.61 0.05
CA MET A 46 2.53 -4.97 -1.26
C MET A 46 3.91 -4.79 -1.87
N LEU A 47 4.92 -4.40 -1.07
CA LEU A 47 6.30 -4.29 -1.55
C LEU A 47 6.85 -5.65 -2.02
N ASP A 48 6.59 -6.70 -1.24
CA ASP A 48 7.17 -8.03 -1.43
C ASP A 48 6.47 -8.80 -2.57
N GLN A 49 5.13 -8.79 -2.60
CA GLN A 49 4.33 -9.55 -3.58
C GLN A 49 4.36 -8.93 -4.99
N TYR A 50 4.41 -7.60 -5.07
CA TYR A 50 4.31 -6.87 -6.33
C TYR A 50 5.63 -6.24 -6.79
N ASN A 51 6.74 -6.52 -6.09
CA ASN A 51 8.06 -5.97 -6.37
C ASN A 51 8.05 -4.45 -6.61
N LEU A 52 7.26 -3.70 -5.84
CA LEU A 52 7.04 -2.27 -6.12
C LEU A 52 8.34 -1.45 -6.07
N ALA A 53 9.36 -1.94 -5.37
CA ALA A 53 10.67 -1.33 -5.33
C ALA A 53 11.40 -1.32 -6.69
N ASP A 54 11.07 -2.26 -7.58
CA ASP A 54 11.58 -2.31 -8.95
C ASP A 54 10.88 -1.28 -9.86
N HIS A 55 9.71 -0.80 -9.43
CA HIS A 55 8.88 0.15 -10.16
C HIS A 55 9.00 1.59 -9.66
N HIS A 56 9.40 1.78 -8.38
CA HIS A 56 9.57 3.11 -7.79
C HIS A 56 10.63 3.08 -6.68
N LEU A 57 11.85 3.56 -6.96
CA LEU A 57 13.00 3.44 -6.07
C LEU A 57 12.78 4.02 -4.66
N SER A 58 11.97 5.08 -4.55
CA SER A 58 11.70 5.78 -3.28
C SER A 58 10.64 5.09 -2.41
N ILE A 59 9.89 4.12 -2.95
CA ILE A 59 8.71 3.55 -2.26
C ILE A 59 9.07 2.83 -0.96
N LYS A 60 10.29 2.31 -0.85
CA LYS A 60 10.80 1.70 0.38
C LYS A 60 10.98 2.71 1.52
N GLN A 61 11.33 3.95 1.20
CA GLN A 61 11.52 5.02 2.19
C GLN A 61 10.17 5.58 2.66
N GLU A 62 9.19 5.58 1.75
CA GLU A 62 7.86 6.15 1.96
C GLU A 62 6.89 5.22 2.69
N ILE A 63 7.31 3.99 3.02
CA ILE A 63 6.51 3.06 3.83
C ILE A 63 6.10 3.66 5.20
N LYS A 64 6.78 4.71 5.66
CA LYS A 64 6.48 5.42 6.91
C LYS A 64 5.24 6.32 6.80
N ASP A 65 4.97 6.85 5.61
CA ASP A 65 3.83 7.73 5.35
C ASP A 65 2.81 6.98 4.49
N THR A 66 1.68 6.61 5.10
CA THR A 66 0.70 5.77 4.39
C THR A 66 0.06 6.49 3.21
N GLU A 67 -0.16 7.80 3.29
CA GLU A 67 -0.81 8.55 2.20
C GLU A 67 0.12 8.65 1.00
N THR A 68 1.39 8.99 1.23
CA THR A 68 2.41 9.06 0.18
C THR A 68 2.62 7.68 -0.47
N PHE A 69 2.69 6.62 0.34
CA PHE A 69 2.74 5.25 -0.16
C PHE A 69 1.55 4.92 -1.07
N ILE A 70 0.32 5.29 -0.67
CA ILE A 70 -0.90 5.08 -1.48
C ILE A 70 -0.78 5.80 -2.84
N GLN A 71 -0.30 7.04 -2.88
CA GLN A 71 -0.17 7.80 -4.14
C GLN A 71 0.88 7.19 -5.08
N ASN A 72 1.98 6.68 -4.54
CA ASN A 72 2.97 5.96 -5.35
C ASN A 72 2.41 4.67 -5.95
N VAL A 73 1.67 3.88 -5.16
CA VAL A 73 1.05 2.66 -5.67
C VAL A 73 0.05 2.99 -6.79
N LYS A 74 -0.76 4.05 -6.65
CA LYS A 74 -1.64 4.53 -7.73
C LYS A 74 -0.84 4.86 -9.00
N SER A 75 0.24 5.62 -8.86
CA SER A 75 1.13 5.96 -9.98
C SER A 75 1.69 4.71 -10.67
N ILE A 76 2.13 3.70 -9.91
CA ILE A 76 2.60 2.42 -10.46
C ILE A 76 1.48 1.70 -11.21
N ILE A 77 0.28 1.65 -10.64
CA ILE A 77 -0.90 1.06 -11.29
C ILE A 77 -1.21 1.76 -12.60
N ASP A 78 -1.20 3.09 -12.63
CA ASP A 78 -1.55 3.89 -13.80
C ASP A 78 -0.52 3.71 -14.94
N ILE A 79 0.77 3.59 -14.62
CA ILE A 79 1.83 3.33 -15.61
C ILE A 79 1.73 1.91 -16.21
N ASN A 80 1.15 0.96 -15.47
CA ASN A 80 1.11 -0.46 -15.85
C ASN A 80 -0.30 -0.96 -16.27
N SER A 81 -1.32 -0.10 -16.26
CA SER A 81 -2.69 -0.41 -16.72
C SER A 81 -2.84 -0.16 -18.22
#